data_AF-A0A117MSD3-F1
#
_entry.id   AF-A0A117MSD3-F1
#
_cell.length_a   1.000
_cell.length_b   1.000
_cell.length_c   1.000
_cell.angle_alpha   90.00
_cell.angle_beta   90.00
_cell.angle_gamma   90.00
#
_symmetry.space_group_name_H-M   'P 1'
#
loop_
_entity.id
_entity.type
_entity.pdbx_description
1 polymer ?
#
loop_
_entity_poly.entity_id
_entity_poly.type
_entity_poly.pdbx_seq_one_letter_code
_entity_poly.pdbx_strand_id
1 'polypeptide(L)'
;MSRAAVSALVNTLERDGLVSKERASYDGRAVQLGLTEAGLHAITTAFQAHNAREQEWAGALSEDEQQTLNELLGKLTAHSAHFDVRHRN
;
A
#
# COMPACT_ATOMS: atom_id res chain seq x y z
N MET A 1 3.89 -7.59 -8.71
CA MET A 1 3.27 -6.75 -9.77
C MET A 1 4.23 -6.56 -10.94
N SER A 2 3.75 -6.67 -12.19
CA SER A 2 4.56 -6.37 -13.39
C SER A 2 4.55 -4.86 -13.70
N ARG A 3 5.54 -4.37 -14.45
CA ARG A 3 5.59 -2.96 -14.89
C ARG A 3 4.35 -2.54 -15.69
N ALA A 4 3.82 -3.45 -16.52
CA ALA A 4 2.61 -3.20 -17.30
C ALA A 4 1.37 -3.07 -16.41
N ALA A 5 1.24 -3.92 -15.39
CA ALA A 5 0.14 -3.84 -14.42
C ALA A 5 0.18 -2.53 -13.61
N VAL A 6 1.36 -2.11 -13.17
CA VAL A 6 1.53 -0.81 -12.47
C VAL A 6 1.13 0.34 -13.38
N SER A 7 1.55 0.33 -14.65
CA SER A 7 1.18 1.38 -15.61
C SER A 7 -0.34 1.45 -15.85
N ALA A 8 -1.00 0.30 -15.99
CA ALA A 8 -2.45 0.24 -16.15
C ALA A 8 -3.20 0.76 -14.92
N LEU A 9 -2.72 0.42 -13.71
CA LEU A 9 -3.27 0.94 -12.47
C LEU A 9 -3.10 2.46 -12.36
N VAL A 10 -1.90 2.97 -12.64
CA VAL A 10 -1.60 4.41 -12.59
C VAL A 10 -2.47 5.19 -13.56
N ASN A 11 -2.64 4.70 -14.79
CA ASN A 11 -3.51 5.37 -15.78
C ASN A 11 -4.98 5.43 -15.31
N THR A 12 -5.44 4.42 -14.58
CA THR A 12 -6.79 4.40 -13.99
C THR A 12 -6.90 5.45 -12.88
N LEU A 13 -5.94 5.48 -11.96
CA LEU A 13 -5.92 6.44 -10.84
C LEU A 13 -5.76 7.89 -11.31
N GLU A 14 -4.99 8.12 -12.38
CA GLU A 14 -4.84 9.42 -13.01
C GLU A 14 -6.15 9.87 -13.68
N ARG A 15 -6.80 8.99 -14.45
CA ARG A 15 -8.10 9.26 -15.07
C ARG A 15 -9.16 9.62 -14.02
N ASP A 16 -9.11 8.95 -12.87
CA ASP A 16 -10.05 9.16 -11.77
C ASP A 16 -9.65 10.36 -10.87
N GLY A 17 -8.57 11.08 -11.22
CA GLY A 17 -8.14 12.32 -10.56
C GLY A 17 -7.45 12.12 -9.20
N LEU A 18 -7.05 10.89 -8.86
CA LEU A 18 -6.45 10.54 -7.58
C LEU A 18 -4.92 10.66 -7.59
N VAL A 19 -4.31 10.53 -8.76
CA VAL A 19 -2.85 10.61 -8.95
C VAL A 19 -2.52 11.62 -10.05
N SER A 20 -1.50 12.45 -9.83
CA SER A 20 -0.86 13.23 -10.89
C SER A 20 0.33 12.48 -11.48
N LYS A 21 0.57 12.67 -12.77
CA LYS A 21 1.65 12.03 -13.52
C LYS A 21 2.40 13.08 -14.33
N GLU A 22 3.68 13.26 -14.01
CA GLU A 22 4.55 14.22 -14.68
C GLU A 22 5.85 13.56 -15.14
N ARG A 23 6.47 14.10 -16.20
CA ARG A 23 7.82 13.67 -16.57
C ARG A 23 8.80 14.16 -15.52
N ALA A 24 9.70 13.28 -15.10
CA ALA A 24 10.74 13.67 -14.17
C ALA A 24 11.67 14.72 -14.79
N SER A 25 11.98 15.78 -14.05
CA SER A 25 12.88 16.83 -14.50
C SER A 25 14.33 16.36 -14.66
N TYR A 26 14.71 15.27 -13.97
CA TYR A 26 16.06 14.71 -13.98
C TYR A 26 16.29 13.62 -15.04
N ASP A 27 15.22 13.04 -15.61
CA ASP A 27 15.30 12.03 -16.67
C ASP A 27 13.99 12.03 -17.48
N GLY A 28 14.07 12.37 -18.77
CA GLY A 28 12.91 12.42 -19.66
C GLY A 28 12.23 11.07 -19.90
N ARG A 29 12.85 9.96 -19.49
CA ARG A 29 12.29 8.60 -19.52
C ARG A 29 11.61 8.20 -18.20
N ALA A 30 11.87 8.94 -17.12
CA ALA A 30 11.26 8.69 -15.83
C ALA A 30 9.96 9.49 -15.68
N VAL A 31 9.07 8.94 -14.85
CA VAL A 31 7.76 9.50 -14.55
C VAL A 31 7.68 9.67 -13.03
N GLN A 32 7.33 10.87 -12.59
CA GLN A 32 7.04 11.19 -11.22
C GLN A 32 5.53 11.10 -10.99
N LEU A 33 5.14 10.36 -9.96
CA LEU A 33 3.75 10.20 -9.54
C LEU A 33 3.54 10.89 -8.20
N GLY A 34 2.44 11.62 -8.07
CA GLY A 34 2.03 12.25 -6.81
C GLY A 34 0.57 11.97 -6.52
N LEU A 35 0.18 11.95 -5.25
CA LEU A 35 -1.24 12.00 -4.91
C LEU A 35 -1.75 13.41 -5.15
N THR A 36 -2.95 13.51 -5.72
CA THR A 36 -3.70 14.77 -5.68
C THR A 36 -4.30 14.96 -4.29
N GLU A 37 -4.88 16.13 -4.01
CA GLU A 37 -5.65 16.33 -2.77
C GLU A 37 -6.81 15.33 -2.64
N ALA A 38 -7.51 15.07 -3.75
CA ALA A 38 -8.57 14.06 -3.81
C ALA A 38 -8.03 12.65 -3.56
N GLY A 39 -6.87 12.31 -4.12
CA GLY A 39 -6.18 11.05 -3.87
C GLY A 39 -5.77 10.87 -2.41
N LEU A 40 -5.25 11.94 -1.79
CA LEU A 40 -4.87 11.95 -0.38
C LEU A 40 -6.11 11.78 0.52
N HIS A 41 -7.22 12.44 0.19
CA HIS A 41 -8.47 12.27 0.92
C HIS A 41 -9.05 10.85 0.76
N ALA A 42 -9.02 10.30 -0.45
CA ALA A 42 -9.50 8.97 -0.73
C ALA A 42 -8.71 7.90 0.03
N ILE A 43 -7.38 7.97 0.01
CA ILE A 43 -6.52 7.00 0.69
C ILE A 43 -6.69 7.09 2.21
N THR A 44 -6.74 8.30 2.78
CA THR A 44 -6.91 8.49 4.23
C THR A 44 -8.27 7.98 4.71
N THR A 45 -9.35 8.27 3.98
CA THR A 45 -10.70 7.76 4.30
C THR A 45 -10.75 6.23 4.23
N ALA A 46 -10.16 5.63 3.18
CA ALA A 46 -10.11 4.19 3.04
C ALA A 46 -9.34 3.52 4.19
N PHE A 47 -8.20 4.10 4.59
CA PHE A 47 -7.42 3.61 5.73
C PHE A 47 -8.19 3.73 7.05
N GLN A 48 -8.90 4.83 7.29
CA GLN A 48 -9.71 4.99 8.50
C GLN A 48 -10.80 3.91 8.61
N ALA A 49 -11.52 3.64 7.52
CA ALA A 49 -12.54 2.59 7.48
C ALA A 49 -11.94 1.17 7.61
N HIS A 50 -10.70 0.96 7.19
CA HIS A 50 -9.98 -0.29 7.41
C HIS A 50 -9.58 -0.45 8.87
N ASN A 51 -8.93 0.57 9.43
CA ASN A 51 -8.44 0.58 10.80
C ASN A 51 -9.59 0.40 11.81
N ALA A 52 -10.76 0.99 11.58
CA ALA A 52 -11.91 0.82 12.47
C ALA A 52 -12.33 -0.66 12.57
N ARG A 53 -12.34 -1.38 11.44
CA ARG A 53 -12.66 -2.83 11.42
C ARG A 53 -11.56 -3.66 12.06
N GLU A 54 -10.29 -3.33 11.79
CA GLU A 54 -9.16 -3.99 12.42
C GLU A 54 -9.16 -3.81 13.95
N GLN A 55 -9.48 -2.61 14.44
CA GLN A 55 -9.61 -2.31 15.86
C GLN A 55 -10.76 -3.07 16.51
N GLU A 56 -11.89 -3.23 15.82
CA GLU A 56 -13.02 -4.02 16.33
C GLU A 56 -12.62 -5.49 16.54
N TRP A 57 -11.91 -6.09 15.59
CA TRP A 57 -11.44 -7.46 15.71
C TRP A 57 -10.32 -7.63 16.74
N ALA A 58 -9.34 -6.72 16.74
CA ALA A 58 -8.22 -6.74 17.69
C ALA A 58 -8.70 -6.44 19.12
N GLY A 59 -9.78 -5.68 19.29
CA GLY A 59 -10.38 -5.37 20.59
C GLY A 59 -10.94 -6.58 21.34
N ALA A 60 -11.09 -7.74 20.68
CA ALA A 60 -11.40 -9.00 21.36
C ALA A 60 -10.21 -9.58 22.15
N LEU A 61 -8.99 -9.07 21.92
CA LEU A 61 -7.76 -9.52 22.53
C LEU A 61 -7.31 -8.55 23.63
N SER A 62 -6.77 -9.07 24.73
CA SER A 62 -6.06 -8.29 25.73
C SER A 62 -4.78 -7.66 25.17
N GLU A 63 -4.20 -6.69 25.88
CA GLU A 63 -2.97 -6.00 25.45
C GLU A 63 -1.80 -6.99 25.21
N ASP A 64 -1.63 -7.99 26.08
CA ASP A 64 -0.60 -9.01 25.94
C ASP A 64 -0.82 -9.91 24.71
N GLU A 65 -2.08 -10.26 24.42
CA GLU A 65 -2.46 -11.03 23.24
C GLU A 65 -2.27 -10.24 21.95
N GLN A 66 -2.57 -8.93 21.95
CA GLN A 66 -2.30 -8.04 20.82
C GLN A 66 -0.80 -7.92 20.57
N GLN A 67 0.02 -7.77 21.62
CA GLN A 67 1.48 -7.76 21.50
C GLN A 67 2.00 -9.06 20.88
N THR A 68 1.51 -10.21 21.36
CA THR A 68 1.86 -11.52 20.82
C THR A 68 1.47 -11.65 19.35
N LEU A 69 0.25 -11.22 18.97
CA LEU A 69 -0.22 -11.24 17.59
C LEU A 69 0.67 -10.38 16.69
N ASN A 70 1.03 -9.17 17.12
CA ASN A 70 1.93 -8.28 16.37
C ASN A 70 3.30 -8.93 16.12
N GLU A 71 3.87 -9.61 17.11
CA GLU A 71 5.13 -10.34 16.94
C GLU A 71 5.03 -11.49 15.93
N LEU A 72 3.93 -12.26 15.98
CA LEU A 72 3.68 -13.34 15.04
C LEU A 72 3.50 -12.82 13.61
N LEU A 73 2.72 -11.76 13.42
CA LEU A 73 2.54 -11.09 12.13
C LEU A 73 3.87 -10.55 11.60
N GLY A 74 4.70 -9.93 12.45
CA GLY A 74 6.04 -9.47 12.10
C GLY A 74 6.95 -10.60 11.61
N LYS A 75 6.91 -11.78 12.26
CA LYS A 75 7.67 -12.96 11.81
C LYS A 75 7.22 -13.46 10.45
N LEU A 76 5.90 -13.47 10.18
CA LEU A 76 5.33 -13.88 8.91
C LEU A 76 5.70 -12.92 7.77
N THR A 77 5.60 -11.61 7.97
CA THR A 77 5.92 -10.62 6.93
C THR A 77 7.41 -10.58 6.61
N ALA A 78 8.28 -10.75 7.60
CA ALA A 78 9.72 -10.89 7.39
C ALA A 78 10.07 -12.10 6.51
N HIS A 79 9.35 -13.22 6.67
CA HIS A 79 9.56 -14.42 5.85
C HIS A 79 8.89 -14.33 4.47
N SER A 80 7.74 -13.68 4.33
CA SER A 80 7.04 -13.55 3.05
C SER A 80 7.81 -12.69 2.05
N ALA A 81 8.47 -11.62 2.52
CA ALA A 81 9.37 -10.82 1.68
C ALA A 81 10.53 -11.66 1.11
N HIS A 82 10.96 -12.68 1.85
CA HIS A 82 12.03 -13.59 1.45
C HIS A 82 11.56 -14.65 0.42
N PHE A 83 10.27 -14.96 0.40
CA PHE A 83 9.64 -15.91 -0.52
C PHE A 83 9.45 -15.30 -1.92
N ASP A 84 9.01 -14.04 -1.98
CA ASP A 84 8.78 -13.31 -3.23
C ASP A 84 10.08 -13.04 -4.02
N VAL A 85 11.23 -12.97 -3.33
CA VAL A 85 12.56 -12.80 -3.94
C VAL A 85 13.07 -14.12 -4.56
N ARG A 86 12.75 -15.28 -3.97
CA ARG A 86 13.26 -16.59 -4.43
C ARG A 86 12.50 -17.16 -5.63
N HIS A 87 11.23 -16.80 -5.81
CA HIS A 87 10.41 -17.24 -6.95
C HIS A 87 10.63 -16.44 -8.24
N ARG A 88 11.62 -15.53 -8.28
CA ARG A 88 11.95 -14.69 -9.43
C ARG A 88 13.19 -15.13 -10.23
N ASN A 89 13.63 -16.39 -10.08
CA ASN A 89 14.71 -16.98 -10.88
C ASN A 89 14.18 -18.14 -11.72
#